data_AF-A0A067SA74-F1
#
_entry.id   AF-A0A067SA74-F1
#
_cell.length_a   1.000
_cell.length_b   1.000
_cell.length_c   1.000
_cell.angle_alpha   90.00
_cell.angle_beta   90.00
_cell.angle_gamma   90.00
#
_symmetry.space_group_name_H-M   'P 1'
#
loop_
_entity.id
_entity.type
_entity.pdbx_description
1 polymer ?
#
loop_
_entity_poly.entity_id
_entity_poly.type
_entity_poly.pdbx_seq_one_letter_code
_entity_poly.pdbx_strand_id
1 'polypeptide(L)'
;MELNASHVITKDDLIKIQHQISETIRPYWQAHLPQNFGSPEHGKLKADQWRTAIEFDIPVSLIQLLANSKYSLEEPNYTRLRKVVEHTLDLAMAISWGLSRRTSRHHAERYAFYMHRYLRGIQVLFPDYDLKPNHHYALHIPDILILFGPLHGTWAFALERLIGRLQGLNTNGKIGEMEITVMKSFCRRANLKRFI
;
A
#
# COMPACT_ATOMS: atom_id res chain seq x y z
N MET A 1 18.69 21.56 23.59
CA MET A 1 19.61 21.00 22.59
C MET A 1 18.74 20.51 21.45
N GLU A 2 18.43 21.40 20.51
CA GLU A 2 17.55 21.12 19.38
C GLU A 2 18.27 20.15 18.43
N LEU A 3 17.80 18.91 18.40
CA LEU A 3 18.16 17.98 17.33
C LEU A 3 17.45 18.50 16.08
N ASN A 4 18.16 19.30 15.28
CA ASN A 4 17.76 19.59 13.90
C ASN A 4 17.39 18.25 13.25
N ALA A 5 16.12 18.08 12.89
CA ALA A 5 15.62 16.88 12.24
C ALA A 5 16.26 16.80 10.84
N SER A 6 17.48 16.26 10.76
CA SER A 6 18.12 16.00 9.49
C SER A 6 17.24 15.01 8.73
N HIS A 7 16.75 15.46 7.57
CA HIS A 7 15.96 14.61 6.70
C HIS A 7 16.77 13.36 6.34
N VAL A 8 16.22 12.18 6.65
CA VAL A 8 16.93 10.90 6.42
C VAL A 8 17.19 10.64 4.94
N ILE A 9 16.28 11.14 4.10
CA ILE A 9 16.38 11.13 2.65
C ILE A 9 16.44 12.59 2.23
N THR A 10 17.55 12.98 1.57
CA THR A 10 17.71 14.34 1.05
C THR A 10 16.97 14.51 -0.28
N LYS A 11 16.88 15.76 -0.76
CA LYS A 11 16.31 16.03 -2.10
C LYS A 11 17.11 15.35 -3.21
N ASP A 12 18.44 15.30 -3.08
CA ASP A 12 19.31 14.64 -4.04
C ASP A 12 19.11 13.12 -4.03
N ASP A 13 18.87 12.54 -2.86
CA ASP A 13 18.53 11.12 -2.74
C ASP A 13 17.18 10.80 -3.36
N LEU A 14 16.19 11.69 -3.21
CA LEU A 14 14.89 11.54 -3.87
C LEU A 14 15.02 11.55 -5.39
N ILE A 15 15.86 12.42 -5.96
CA ILE A 15 16.14 12.46 -7.41
C ILE A 15 16.78 11.15 -7.87
N LYS A 16 17.75 10.61 -7.11
CA LYS A 16 18.37 9.31 -7.43
C LYS A 16 17.34 8.18 -7.39
N ILE A 17 16.47 8.16 -6.38
CA ILE A 17 15.39 7.18 -6.27
C ILE A 17 14.46 7.28 -7.49
N GLN A 18 14.00 8.48 -7.84
CA GLN A 18 13.14 8.70 -9.02
C GLN A 18 13.81 8.21 -10.31
N HIS A 19 15.10 8.52 -10.49
CA HIS A 19 15.87 8.05 -11.64
C HIS A 19 15.90 6.53 -11.72
N GLN A 20 16.27 5.85 -10.62
CA GLN A 20 16.31 4.38 -10.56
C GLN A 20 14.94 3.75 -10.84
N ILE A 21 13.86 4.33 -10.29
CA ILE A 21 12.48 3.88 -10.54
C ILE A 21 12.13 4.01 -12.03
N SER A 22 12.60 5.07 -12.70
CA SER A 22 12.37 5.29 -14.13
C SER A 22 13.11 4.29 -15.03
N GLU A 23 14.30 3.85 -14.62
CA GLU A 23 15.12 2.86 -15.35
C GLU A 23 14.69 1.41 -15.08
N THR A 24 13.86 1.18 -14.06
CA THR A 24 13.42 -0.16 -13.68
C THR A 24 12.46 -0.75 -14.72
N ILE A 25 12.88 -1.83 -15.36
CA ILE A 25 12.06 -2.63 -16.28
C ILE A 25 11.08 -3.49 -15.46
N ARG A 26 9.79 -3.39 -15.77
CA ARG A 26 8.71 -4.11 -15.07
C ARG A 26 7.84 -4.89 -16.05
N PRO A 27 7.21 -5.99 -15.61
CA PRO A 27 6.17 -6.64 -16.39
C PRO A 27 5.00 -5.69 -16.69
N TYR A 28 4.42 -5.80 -17.89
CA TYR A 28 3.33 -4.91 -18.35
C TYR A 28 2.10 -4.87 -17.43
N TRP A 29 1.84 -5.94 -16.68
CA TRP A 29 0.68 -6.04 -15.79
C TRP A 29 0.89 -5.34 -14.43
N GLN A 30 2.09 -4.85 -14.14
CA GLN A 30 2.41 -4.20 -12.87
C GLN A 30 2.17 -2.70 -12.95
N ALA A 31 1.46 -2.13 -11.98
CA ALA A 31 1.13 -0.71 -11.97
C ALA A 31 2.40 0.15 -11.94
N HIS A 32 2.52 1.10 -12.86
CA HIS A 32 3.66 1.99 -12.88
C HIS A 32 3.56 3.07 -11.80
N LEU A 33 4.65 3.25 -11.06
CA LEU A 33 4.90 4.48 -10.34
C LEU A 33 5.10 5.63 -11.33
N PRO A 34 4.58 6.81 -11.03
CA PRO A 34 4.85 8.00 -11.82
C PRO A 34 6.32 8.41 -11.72
N GLN A 35 6.86 8.96 -12.80
CA GLN A 35 8.26 9.43 -12.84
C GLN A 35 8.53 10.54 -11.81
N ASN A 36 7.53 11.35 -11.50
CA ASN A 36 7.62 12.43 -10.51
C ASN A 36 7.12 12.01 -9.11
N PHE A 37 7.25 10.73 -8.76
CA PHE A 37 6.90 10.19 -7.44
C PHE A 37 7.53 11.01 -6.29
N GLY A 38 6.72 11.47 -5.34
CA GLY A 38 7.18 12.30 -4.22
C GLY A 38 7.25 13.80 -4.51
N SER A 39 6.90 14.24 -5.73
CA SER A 39 6.67 15.66 -6.02
C SER A 39 5.25 16.09 -5.61
N PRO A 40 5.03 17.34 -5.16
CA PRO A 40 3.70 17.86 -4.83
C PRO A 40 2.71 17.86 -6.01
N GLU A 41 3.23 17.93 -7.24
CA GLU A 41 2.43 18.08 -8.47
C GLU A 41 1.69 16.79 -8.88
N HIS A 42 2.12 15.63 -8.41
CA HIS A 42 1.58 14.34 -8.89
C HIS A 42 0.17 14.01 -8.36
N GLY A 43 -0.27 14.63 -7.26
CA GLY A 43 -1.51 14.25 -6.59
C GLY A 43 -1.40 12.89 -5.87
N LYS A 44 -2.55 12.26 -5.57
CA LYS A 44 -2.61 11.06 -4.73
C LYS A 44 -2.39 9.79 -5.54
N LEU A 45 -1.44 8.95 -5.12
CA LEU A 45 -1.27 7.61 -5.67
C LEU A 45 -2.47 6.71 -5.34
N LYS A 46 -2.82 5.84 -6.29
CA LYS A 46 -3.83 4.80 -6.09
C LYS A 46 -3.26 3.67 -5.21
N ALA A 47 -4.15 2.92 -4.55
CA ALA A 47 -3.76 1.84 -3.66
C ALA A 47 -2.82 0.80 -4.31
N ASP A 48 -3.10 0.41 -5.57
CA ASP A 48 -2.26 -0.57 -6.28
C ASP A 48 -0.89 -0.01 -6.70
N GLN A 49 -0.79 1.31 -6.92
CA GLN A 49 0.50 1.98 -7.14
C GLN A 49 1.32 2.00 -5.85
N TRP A 50 0.69 2.31 -4.70
CA TRP A 50 1.36 2.22 -3.40
C TRP A 50 1.86 0.81 -3.10
N ARG A 51 1.03 -0.21 -3.34
CA ARG A 51 1.41 -1.61 -3.16
C ARG A 51 2.65 -1.95 -3.99
N THR A 52 2.60 -1.68 -5.29
CA THR A 52 3.72 -1.93 -6.20
C THR A 52 5.00 -1.22 -5.76
N ALA A 53 4.87 0.05 -5.35
CA ALA A 53 6.00 0.86 -4.95
C ALA A 53 6.71 0.28 -3.71
N ILE A 54 5.94 -0.12 -2.72
CA ILE A 54 6.49 -0.63 -1.45
C ILE A 54 6.98 -2.07 -1.60
N GLU A 55 6.35 -2.87 -2.46
CA GLU A 55 6.73 -4.27 -2.66
C GLU A 55 8.08 -4.42 -3.39
N PHE A 56 8.44 -3.47 -4.26
CA PHE A 56 9.65 -3.60 -5.08
C PHE A 56 10.45 -2.29 -5.24
N ASP A 57 9.85 -1.27 -5.83
CA ASP A 57 10.57 -0.09 -6.33
C ASP A 57 11.33 0.66 -5.23
N ILE A 58 10.65 1.00 -4.12
CA ILE A 58 11.22 1.76 -3.02
C ILE A 58 12.29 0.93 -2.28
N PRO A 59 12.03 -0.33 -1.86
CA PRO A 59 13.08 -1.15 -1.23
C PRO A 59 14.34 -1.28 -2.08
N VAL A 60 14.22 -1.54 -3.38
CA VAL A 60 15.36 -1.71 -4.28
C VAL A 60 16.14 -0.41 -4.41
N SER A 61 15.46 0.72 -4.64
CA SER A 61 16.11 2.03 -4.73
C SER A 61 16.82 2.41 -3.43
N LEU A 62 16.22 2.13 -2.27
CA LEU A 62 16.85 2.40 -0.97
C LEU A 62 18.06 1.52 -0.69
N ILE A 63 18.03 0.24 -1.10
CA ILE A 63 19.20 -0.65 -1.02
C ILE A 63 20.33 -0.12 -1.89
N GLN A 64 20.03 0.31 -3.13
CA GLN A 64 21.04 0.90 -4.01
C GLN A 64 21.60 2.21 -3.44
N LEU A 65 20.75 3.04 -2.82
CA LEU A 65 21.18 4.26 -2.17
C LEU A 65 22.13 3.98 -1.00
N LEU A 66 21.81 3.00 -0.16
CA LEU A 66 22.65 2.57 0.95
C LEU A 66 24.00 2.02 0.45
N ALA A 67 23.97 1.16 -0.57
CA ALA A 67 25.16 0.54 -1.16
C ALA A 67 26.12 1.56 -1.80
N ASN A 68 25.58 2.62 -2.39
CA ASN A 68 26.36 3.69 -3.03
C ASN A 68 26.55 4.91 -2.12
N SER A 69 26.19 4.80 -0.84
CA SER A 69 26.36 5.92 0.09
C SER A 69 27.84 6.18 0.36
N LYS A 70 28.20 7.46 0.52
CA LYS A 70 29.58 7.88 0.83
C LYS A 70 29.91 7.79 2.33
N TYR A 71 28.94 7.42 3.14
CA TYR A 71 29.09 7.33 4.58
C TYR A 71 29.95 6.11 4.94
N SER A 72 30.86 6.27 5.89
CA SER A 72 31.57 5.14 6.50
C SER A 72 30.62 4.30 7.36
N LEU A 73 30.94 3.02 7.56
CA LEU A 73 30.07 2.06 8.26
C LEU A 73 29.72 2.47 9.70
N GLU A 74 30.62 3.20 10.36
CA GLU A 74 30.46 3.66 11.74
C GLU A 74 29.72 5.01 11.83
N GLU A 75 29.43 5.66 10.71
CA GLU A 75 28.76 6.95 10.72
C GLU A 75 27.29 6.84 11.16
N PRO A 76 26.81 7.79 12.00
CA PRO A 76 25.41 7.81 12.43
C PRO A 76 24.42 7.87 11.25
N ASN A 77 24.77 8.58 10.17
CA ASN A 77 23.94 8.70 8.98
C ASN A 77 23.82 7.37 8.21
N TYR A 78 24.92 6.61 8.10
CA TYR A 78 24.89 5.25 7.53
C TYR A 78 23.96 4.35 8.34
N THR A 79 24.13 4.35 9.67
CA THR A 79 23.31 3.54 10.58
C THR A 79 21.83 3.90 10.48
N ARG A 80 21.51 5.20 10.41
CA ARG A 80 20.12 5.68 10.28
C ARG A 80 19.52 5.30 8.93
N LEU A 81 20.26 5.47 7.83
CA LEU A 81 19.81 5.07 6.49
C LEU A 81 19.57 3.56 6.43
N ARG A 82 20.50 2.74 6.95
CA ARG A 82 20.34 1.29 7.04
C ARG A 82 19.06 0.89 7.77
N LYS A 83 18.77 1.52 8.91
CA LYS A 83 17.51 1.27 9.66
C LYS A 83 16.27 1.64 8.85
N VAL A 84 16.31 2.70 8.04
CA VAL A 84 15.21 3.05 7.11
C VAL A 84 15.04 1.99 6.02
N VAL A 85 16.14 1.46 5.47
CA VAL A 85 16.09 0.36 4.50
C VAL A 85 15.45 -0.88 5.13
N GLU A 86 15.92 -1.31 6.30
CA GLU A 86 15.36 -2.46 7.04
C GLU A 86 13.89 -2.26 7.37
N HIS A 87 13.51 -1.06 7.83
CA HIS A 87 12.13 -0.70 8.12
C HIS A 87 11.22 -0.76 6.88
N THR A 88 11.73 -0.31 5.72
CA THR A 88 11.00 -0.39 4.45
C THR A 88 10.83 -1.83 3.99
N LEU A 89 11.87 -2.66 4.15
CA LEU A 89 11.82 -4.09 3.86
C LEU A 89 10.83 -4.83 4.77
N ASP A 90 10.78 -4.49 6.06
CA ASP A 90 9.78 -5.04 6.99
C ASP A 90 8.36 -4.74 6.48
N LEU A 91 8.08 -3.53 5.99
CA LEU A 91 6.78 -3.22 5.39
C LEU A 91 6.52 -4.00 4.09
N ALA A 92 7.50 -4.08 3.19
CA ALA A 92 7.40 -4.82 1.93
C ALA A 92 7.06 -6.30 2.19
N MET A 93 7.75 -6.90 3.16
CA MET A 93 7.51 -8.28 3.58
C MET A 93 6.12 -8.45 4.20
N ALA A 94 5.69 -7.54 5.07
CA ALA A 94 4.34 -7.59 5.64
C ALA A 94 3.28 -7.55 4.54
N ILE A 95 3.41 -6.64 3.56
CA ILE A 95 2.50 -6.54 2.42
C ILE A 95 2.50 -7.84 1.60
N SER A 96 3.67 -8.38 1.28
CA SER A 96 3.80 -9.62 0.50
C SER A 96 3.08 -10.81 1.16
N TRP A 97 3.27 -11.00 2.47
CA TRP A 97 2.58 -12.06 3.22
C TRP A 97 1.08 -11.82 3.34
N GLY A 98 0.66 -10.57 3.60
CA GLY A 98 -0.75 -10.23 3.80
C GLY A 98 -1.58 -10.26 2.52
N LEU A 99 -0.98 -9.87 1.39
CA LEU A 99 -1.63 -9.84 0.08
C LEU A 99 -1.41 -11.12 -0.73
N SER A 100 -0.84 -12.16 -0.13
CA SER A 100 -0.75 -13.45 -0.80
C SER A 100 -2.13 -13.95 -1.21
N ARG A 101 -2.23 -14.53 -2.43
CA ARG A 101 -3.47 -15.15 -2.94
C ARG A 101 -3.83 -16.45 -2.19
N ARG A 102 -2.94 -16.92 -1.33
CA ARG A 102 -3.16 -18.06 -0.45
C ARG A 102 -2.88 -17.59 0.97
N THR A 103 -3.58 -18.18 1.94
CA THR A 103 -3.33 -17.88 3.34
C THR A 103 -3.27 -19.17 4.13
N SER A 104 -2.57 -19.09 5.25
CA SER A 104 -2.50 -20.12 6.27
C SER A 104 -2.15 -19.43 7.59
N ARG A 105 -2.20 -20.16 8.70
CA ARG A 105 -1.72 -19.66 9.99
C ARG A 105 -0.29 -19.11 9.91
N HIS A 106 0.56 -19.76 9.12
CA HIS A 106 1.92 -19.29 8.86
C HIS A 106 1.95 -17.91 8.17
N HIS A 107 1.09 -17.66 7.19
CA HIS A 107 1.01 -16.34 6.54
C HIS A 107 0.62 -15.26 7.55
N ALA A 108 -0.38 -15.53 8.40
CA ALA A 108 -0.81 -14.62 9.44
C ALA A 108 0.31 -14.32 10.46
N GLU A 109 1.06 -15.34 10.88
CA GLU A 109 2.21 -15.19 11.78
C GLU A 109 3.34 -14.37 11.14
N ARG A 110 3.68 -14.64 9.87
CA ARG A 110 4.70 -13.87 9.14
C ARG A 110 4.27 -12.42 8.94
N TYR A 111 3.03 -12.18 8.55
CA TYR A 111 2.48 -10.83 8.46
C TYR A 111 2.62 -10.09 9.79
N ALA A 112 2.15 -10.69 10.89
CA ALA A 112 2.16 -10.07 12.21
C ALA A 112 3.60 -9.73 12.64
N PHE A 113 4.52 -10.67 12.44
CA PHE A 113 5.94 -10.47 12.76
C PHE A 113 6.52 -9.23 12.06
N TYR A 114 6.35 -9.13 10.73
CA TYR A 114 6.88 -8.02 9.96
C TYR A 114 6.15 -6.70 10.24
N MET A 115 4.82 -6.74 10.38
CA MET A 115 4.03 -5.54 10.69
C MET A 115 4.39 -4.96 12.06
N HIS A 116 4.59 -5.81 13.09
CA HIS A 116 5.06 -5.34 14.39
C HIS A 116 6.45 -4.71 14.34
N ARG A 117 7.39 -5.30 13.58
CA ARG A 117 8.73 -4.74 13.38
C ARG A 117 8.66 -3.38 12.67
N TYR A 118 7.87 -3.29 11.61
CA TYR A 118 7.59 -2.05 10.91
C TYR A 118 7.07 -0.97 11.88
N LEU A 119 5.99 -1.23 12.62
CA LEU A 119 5.40 -0.24 13.53
C LEU A 119 6.34 0.20 14.66
N ARG A 120 7.12 -0.72 15.23
CA ARG A 120 8.18 -0.37 16.20
C ARG A 120 9.27 0.49 15.55
N GLY A 121 9.61 0.19 14.30
CA GLY A 121 10.57 0.98 13.51
C GLY A 121 10.13 2.44 13.34
N ILE A 122 8.83 2.71 13.16
CA ILE A 122 8.30 4.07 13.08
C ILE A 122 8.67 4.85 14.35
N GLN A 123 8.37 4.31 15.52
CA GLN A 123 8.62 4.98 16.81
C GLN A 123 10.12 5.22 17.08
N VAL A 124 10.98 4.32 16.58
CA VAL A 124 12.44 4.46 16.74
C VAL A 124 13.02 5.48 15.75
N LEU A 125 12.57 5.47 14.50
CA LEU A 125 13.12 6.32 13.43
C LEU A 125 12.54 7.74 13.46
N PHE A 126 11.28 7.85 13.86
CA PHE A 126 10.45 9.05 13.83
C PHE A 126 9.70 9.19 15.17
N PRO A 127 10.41 9.53 16.26
CA PRO A 127 9.82 9.56 17.60
C PRO A 127 8.66 10.56 17.74
N ASP A 128 8.67 11.63 16.94
CA ASP A 128 7.63 12.66 16.92
C ASP A 128 6.43 12.30 16.02
N TYR A 129 6.43 11.12 15.40
CA TYR A 129 5.34 10.69 14.51
C TYR A 129 4.22 9.98 15.28
N ASP A 130 3.02 10.55 15.23
CA ASP A 130 1.83 9.93 15.80
C ASP A 130 1.27 8.81 14.91
N LEU A 131 1.23 7.60 15.45
CA LEU A 131 0.56 6.47 14.81
C LEU A 131 -0.93 6.77 14.58
N LYS A 132 -1.34 6.70 13.32
CA LYS A 132 -2.73 6.83 12.87
C LYS A 132 -3.55 5.54 13.07
N PRO A 133 -4.90 5.61 13.10
CA PRO A 133 -5.78 4.45 13.25
C PRO A 133 -5.51 3.32 12.24
N ASN A 134 -5.10 3.64 11.02
CA ASN A 134 -4.74 2.64 10.01
C ASN A 134 -3.60 1.71 10.46
N HIS A 135 -2.66 2.19 11.27
CA HIS A 135 -1.62 1.35 11.86
C HIS A 135 -2.20 0.33 12.84
N HIS A 136 -3.21 0.74 13.61
CA HIS A 136 -3.93 -0.18 14.49
C HIS A 136 -4.76 -1.18 13.70
N TYR A 137 -5.48 -0.74 12.66
CA TYR A 137 -6.24 -1.64 11.80
C TYR A 137 -5.36 -2.68 11.10
N ALA A 138 -4.15 -2.31 10.71
CA ALA A 138 -3.18 -3.24 10.14
C ALA A 138 -2.86 -4.41 11.10
N LEU A 139 -2.90 -4.20 12.42
CA LEU A 139 -2.63 -5.26 13.40
C LEU A 139 -3.72 -6.35 13.44
N HIS A 140 -4.91 -6.09 12.91
CA HIS A 140 -6.02 -7.06 12.84
C HIS A 140 -6.03 -7.89 11.55
N ILE A 141 -5.12 -7.61 10.61
CA ILE A 141 -5.02 -8.38 9.37
C ILE A 141 -4.73 -9.88 9.59
N PRO A 142 -3.89 -10.31 10.57
CA PRO A 142 -3.73 -11.72 10.91
C PRO A 142 -5.06 -12.43 11.20
N ASP A 143 -5.95 -11.78 11.95
CA ASP A 143 -7.26 -12.34 12.29
C ASP A 143 -8.14 -12.46 11.05
N ILE A 144 -8.11 -11.45 10.18
CA ILE A 144 -8.82 -11.48 8.90
C ILE A 144 -8.34 -12.63 8.03
N LEU A 145 -7.02 -12.83 7.94
CA LEU A 145 -6.41 -13.90 7.17
C LEU A 145 -6.80 -15.30 7.66
N ILE A 146 -6.99 -15.46 8.97
CA ILE A 146 -7.39 -16.73 9.59
C ILE A 146 -8.89 -16.97 9.43
N LEU A 147 -9.71 -15.94 9.66
CA LEU A 147 -11.17 -16.08 9.72
C LEU A 147 -11.84 -16.07 8.34
N PHE A 148 -11.33 -15.25 7.42
CA PHE A 148 -12.01 -14.96 6.16
C PHE A 148 -11.21 -15.36 4.92
N GLY A 149 -9.98 -15.84 5.10
CA GLY A 149 -9.11 -16.23 3.99
C GLY A 149 -8.28 -15.06 3.43
N PRO A 150 -7.77 -15.18 2.19
CA PRO A 150 -6.92 -14.16 1.57
C PRO A 150 -7.62 -12.79 1.48
N LEU A 151 -6.88 -11.70 1.77
CA LEU A 151 -7.42 -10.34 1.81
C LEU A 151 -8.13 -9.91 0.52
N HIS A 152 -7.66 -10.36 -0.63
CA HIS A 152 -8.31 -10.05 -1.92
C HIS A 152 -9.78 -10.48 -1.98
N GLY A 153 -10.17 -11.53 -1.24
CA GLY A 153 -11.55 -12.00 -1.16
C GLY A 153 -12.42 -11.19 -0.20
N THR A 154 -11.82 -10.43 0.72
CA THR A 154 -12.52 -9.65 1.76
C THR A 154 -12.57 -8.15 1.47
N TRP A 155 -11.89 -7.70 0.41
CA TRP A 155 -11.87 -6.30 0.00
C TRP A 155 -13.23 -5.77 -0.45
N ALA A 156 -13.50 -4.52 -0.09
CA ALA A 156 -14.73 -3.82 -0.46
C ALA A 156 -14.83 -3.50 -1.97
N PHE A 157 -13.76 -3.64 -2.77
CA PHE A 157 -13.78 -3.25 -4.19
C PHE A 157 -14.88 -3.91 -5.02
N ALA A 158 -15.23 -5.17 -4.71
CA ALA A 158 -16.35 -5.83 -5.38
C ALA A 158 -17.69 -5.13 -5.07
N LEU A 159 -17.88 -4.71 -3.81
CA LEU A 159 -19.05 -3.97 -3.34
C LEU A 159 -19.05 -2.54 -3.86
N GLU A 160 -17.93 -1.82 -3.83
CA GLU A 160 -17.81 -0.46 -4.38
C GLU A 160 -18.15 -0.42 -5.87
N ARG A 161 -17.65 -1.41 -6.64
CA ARG A 161 -18.00 -1.55 -8.05
C ARG A 161 -19.48 -1.86 -8.27
N LEU A 162 -20.09 -2.63 -7.37
CA LEU A 162 -21.54 -2.88 -7.40
C LEU A 162 -22.29 -1.57 -7.10
N ILE A 163 -21.93 -0.85 -6.05
CA ILE A 163 -22.53 0.44 -5.68
C ILE A 163 -22.45 1.41 -6.85
N GLY A 164 -21.28 1.58 -7.49
CA GLY A 164 -21.14 2.45 -8.65
C GLY A 164 -22.04 2.06 -9.83
N ARG A 165 -22.23 0.76 -10.08
CA ARG A 165 -23.19 0.28 -11.09
C ARG A 165 -24.62 0.60 -10.72
N LEU A 166 -24.98 0.46 -9.44
CA LEU A 166 -26.33 0.77 -8.95
C LEU A 166 -26.62 2.27 -9.01
N GLN A 167 -25.64 3.12 -8.69
CA GLN A 167 -25.73 4.58 -8.81
C GLN A 167 -25.97 5.04 -10.26
N GLY A 168 -25.46 4.28 -11.24
CA GLY A 168 -25.68 4.56 -12.67
C GLY A 168 -27.02 4.09 -13.22
N LEU A 169 -27.91 3.49 -12.42
CA LEU A 169 -29.25 3.11 -12.85
C LEU A 169 -30.19 4.31 -12.76
N ASN A 170 -31.01 4.51 -13.80
CA ASN A 170 -32.07 5.50 -13.76
C ASN A 170 -33.04 5.16 -12.63
N THR A 171 -33.22 6.08 -11.69
CA THR A 171 -34.19 5.96 -10.62
C THR A 171 -35.48 6.70 -10.99
N ASN A 172 -36.59 6.30 -10.40
CA ASN A 172 -37.88 6.98 -10.58
C ASN A 172 -37.99 8.29 -9.77
N GLY A 173 -36.93 8.68 -9.02
CA GLY A 173 -36.88 9.88 -8.18
C GLY A 173 -37.80 9.84 -6.95
N LYS A 174 -38.53 8.74 -6.72
CA LYS A 174 -39.51 8.63 -5.64
C LYS A 174 -38.88 7.99 -4.41
N ILE A 175 -38.73 8.78 -3.36
CA ILE A 175 -38.24 8.31 -2.05
C ILE A 175 -39.17 7.19 -1.54
N GLY A 176 -38.61 6.06 -1.13
CA GLY A 176 -39.34 4.87 -0.68
C GLY A 176 -39.71 3.87 -1.79
N GLU A 177 -39.61 4.24 -3.06
CA GLU A 177 -39.77 3.31 -4.21
C GLU A 177 -38.46 3.10 -4.99
N MET A 178 -37.43 3.89 -4.65
CA MET A 178 -36.16 3.94 -5.37
C MET A 178 -35.41 2.61 -5.26
N GLU A 179 -35.39 2.02 -4.08
CA GLU A 179 -34.72 0.77 -3.76
C GLU A 179 -35.31 -0.39 -4.59
N ILE A 180 -36.64 -0.45 -4.67
CA ILE A 180 -37.36 -1.43 -5.48
C ILE A 180 -37.09 -1.22 -6.97
N THR A 181 -37.04 0.03 -7.42
CA THR A 181 -36.76 0.38 -8.83
C THR A 181 -35.34 -0.03 -9.23
N VAL A 182 -34.36 0.26 -8.37
CA VAL A 182 -32.96 -0.12 -8.53
C VAL A 182 -32.82 -1.65 -8.56
N MET A 183 -33.45 -2.36 -7.61
CA MET A 183 -33.43 -3.83 -7.55
C MET A 183 -34.03 -4.45 -8.81
N LYS A 184 -35.23 -4.03 -9.23
CA LYS A 184 -35.89 -4.54 -10.45
C LYS A 184 -35.04 -4.29 -11.70
N SER A 185 -34.45 -3.11 -11.82
CA SER A 185 -33.61 -2.75 -12.96
C SER A 185 -32.32 -3.57 -13.00
N PHE A 186 -31.70 -3.80 -11.84
CA PHE A 186 -30.53 -4.68 -11.71
C PHE A 186 -30.84 -6.12 -12.14
N CYS A 187 -31.92 -6.72 -11.61
CA CYS A 187 -32.34 -8.07 -11.96
C CYS A 187 -32.66 -8.22 -13.45
N ARG A 188 -33.41 -7.27 -14.03
CA ARG A 188 -33.72 -7.26 -15.47
C ARG A 188 -32.44 -7.24 -16.32
N ARG A 189 -31.48 -6.39 -15.96
CA ARG A 189 -30.20 -6.29 -16.67
C ARG A 189 -29.35 -7.55 -16.52
N ALA A 190 -29.34 -8.18 -15.34
CA ALA A 190 -28.64 -9.44 -15.11
C ALA A 190 -29.24 -10.58 -15.94
N ASN A 191 -30.58 -10.69 -15.98
CA ASN A 191 -31.27 -11.68 -16.81
C ASN A 191 -30.99 -11.45 -18.30
N LEU A 192 -31.03 -10.20 -18.78
CA LEU A 192 -30.71 -9.90 -20.18
C LEU A 192 -29.28 -10.32 -20.56
N LYS A 193 -28.29 -10.02 -19.69
CA LYS A 193 -26.89 -10.43 -19.89
C LYS A 193 -26.68 -11.95 -19.94
N ARG A 194 -27.63 -12.76 -19.47
CA ARG A 194 -27.55 -14.21 -19.56
C ARG A 194 -27.91 -14.74 -20.96
N PHE A 195 -28.67 -13.94 -21.73
CA PHE A 195 -29.13 -14.31 -23.07
C PHE A 195 -28.19 -13.85 -24.19
N ILE A 196 -27.18 -13.02 -23.88
CA ILE A 196 -26.21 -12.45 -24.82
C ILE A 196 -24.83 -12.98 -24.44
#